data_AF-A0A174RHE6-F1
#
_entry.id   AF-A0A174RHE6-F1
#
_cell.length_a   1.000
_cell.length_b   1.000
_cell.length_c   1.000
_cell.angle_alpha   90.00
_cell.angle_beta   90.00
_cell.angle_gamma   90.00
#
_symmetry.space_group_name_H-M   'P 1'
#
loop_
_entity.id
_entity.type
_entity.pdbx_description
1 polymer ?
#
loop_
_entity_poly.entity_id
_entity_poly.type
_entity_poly.pdbx_seq_one_letter_code
_entity_poly.pdbx_strand_id
1 'polypeptide(L)'
;MSANKKSVLIILVIIFLGIGVVAFKSYMKTGNLEKKNEKKDSITIKANYKEGRLYPMINIIEDTKSITLQIDGVEKESDLKIINPESNETIDVNDRKITLNNIILKDINYGILLNNDLVGIIRAVENKEDIDEEALSEEIYEGLKCAL
;
A
#
# COMPACT_ATOMS: atom_id res chain seq x y z
N MET A 1 -48.57 58.57 -19.38
CA MET A 1 -49.17 57.23 -19.21
C MET A 1 -48.03 56.23 -19.18
N SER A 2 -47.54 55.83 -18.00
CA SER A 2 -48.08 54.75 -17.14
C SER A 2 -48.14 53.42 -17.90
N ALA A 3 -47.55 52.30 -17.48
CA ALA A 3 -46.71 51.93 -16.35
C ALA A 3 -46.31 50.46 -16.56
N ASN A 4 -45.42 49.94 -15.70
CA ASN A 4 -45.41 48.53 -15.25
C ASN A 4 -44.84 47.49 -16.25
N LYS A 5 -43.92 46.58 -15.90
CA LYS A 5 -43.55 45.99 -14.60
C LYS A 5 -42.26 45.15 -14.73
N LYS A 6 -41.40 45.29 -13.71
CA LYS A 6 -40.54 44.26 -13.05
C LYS A 6 -39.29 43.79 -13.82
N SER A 7 -38.10 44.25 -13.43
CA SER A 7 -37.23 43.70 -12.34
C SER A 7 -36.79 42.26 -12.66
N VAL A 8 -35.50 41.92 -12.72
CA VAL A 8 -34.57 41.97 -11.58
C VAL A 8 -33.14 42.33 -12.02
N LEU A 9 -32.57 43.27 -11.27
CA LEU A 9 -31.19 43.73 -11.28
C LEU A 9 -30.38 42.88 -10.28
N ILE A 10 -29.26 42.30 -10.71
CA ILE A 10 -28.19 41.85 -9.79
C ILE A 10 -26.86 42.34 -10.36
N ILE A 11 -26.38 43.45 -9.81
CA ILE A 11 -25.01 43.95 -9.92
C ILE A 11 -24.45 43.96 -8.50
N LEU A 12 -23.29 43.33 -8.30
CA LEU A 12 -22.18 43.67 -7.37
C LEU A 12 -21.34 42.40 -7.20
N VAL A 13 -20.26 42.20 -7.98
CA VAL A 13 -18.90 42.75 -7.78
C VAL A 13 -18.43 42.68 -6.33
N ILE A 14 -17.63 41.65 -6.04
CA ILE A 14 -16.55 41.75 -5.05
C ILE A 14 -15.29 41.15 -5.69
N ILE A 15 -14.48 42.04 -6.26
CA ILE A 15 -13.05 41.81 -6.46
C ILE A 15 -12.41 42.30 -5.16
N PHE A 16 -11.78 41.39 -4.42
CA PHE A 16 -10.67 41.75 -3.56
C PHE A 16 -9.51 40.78 -3.79
N LEU A 17 -8.47 41.37 -4.40
CA LEU A 17 -7.08 40.94 -4.30
C LEU A 17 -6.73 40.71 -2.83
N GLY A 18 -6.25 39.51 -2.52
CA GLY A 18 -5.70 39.15 -1.23
C GLY A 18 -4.45 38.31 -1.42
N ILE A 19 -3.34 38.97 -1.76
CA ILE A 19 -2.00 38.45 -1.48
C ILE A 19 -1.94 38.27 0.04
N GLY A 20 -2.02 37.02 0.46
CA GLY A 20 -1.93 36.60 1.85
C GLY A 20 -0.97 35.44 1.93
N VAL A 21 0.32 35.75 1.84
CA VAL A 21 1.39 34.94 2.44
C VAL A 21 1.02 34.77 3.92
N VAL A 22 0.31 33.69 4.25
CA VAL A 22 0.18 33.26 5.63
C VAL A 22 1.48 32.56 5.95
N ALA A 23 2.39 33.35 6.51
CA ALA A 23 3.47 32.86 7.32
C ALA A 23 2.89 31.96 8.42
N PHE A 24 2.92 30.64 8.23
CA PHE A 24 3.01 29.71 9.35
C PHE A 24 4.47 29.69 9.79
N LYS A 25 4.83 30.75 10.52
CA LYS A 25 6.10 30.87 11.22
C LYS A 25 6.12 29.77 12.29
N SER A 26 7.01 28.81 12.09
CA SER A 26 7.67 27.96 13.07
C SER A 26 7.04 27.92 14.47
N TYR A 27 6.32 26.84 14.76
CA TYR A 27 6.65 26.13 15.99
C TYR A 27 7.80 25.19 15.66
N MET A 28 9.02 25.73 15.71
CA MET A 28 10.22 24.94 15.97
C MET A 28 9.97 24.28 17.34
N LYS A 29 9.37 23.10 17.33
CA LYS A 29 9.51 22.18 18.44
C LYS A 29 10.88 21.54 18.27
N THR A 30 11.90 22.26 18.73
CA THR A 30 13.14 21.66 19.18
C THR A 30 12.77 20.75 20.33
N GLY A 31 12.47 19.51 19.99
CA GLY A 31 12.24 18.42 20.91
C GLY A 31 12.63 17.19 20.16
N ASN A 32 13.76 16.60 20.54
CA ASN A 32 14.23 15.28 20.12
C ASN A 32 13.07 14.39 19.68
N LEU A 33 12.86 14.30 18.38
CA LEU A 33 12.14 13.23 17.75
C LEU A 33 13.12 12.61 16.75
N GLU A 34 14.26 12.16 17.28
CA GLU A 34 14.62 10.78 16.99
C GLU A 34 13.46 9.90 17.51
N LYS A 35 12.31 9.94 16.83
CA LYS A 35 11.55 8.70 16.67
C LYS A 35 12.44 7.87 15.77
N LYS A 36 13.42 7.20 16.37
CA LYS A 36 13.69 5.84 15.94
C LYS A 36 12.34 5.16 16.02
N ASN A 37 11.61 5.12 14.90
CA ASN A 37 10.57 4.14 14.73
C ASN A 37 11.30 2.83 14.99
N GLU A 38 11.13 2.27 16.19
CA GLU A 38 11.63 0.94 16.48
C GLU A 38 10.98 0.06 15.42
N LYS A 39 11.78 -0.37 14.43
CA LYS A 39 11.34 -1.32 13.41
C LYS A 39 10.65 -2.45 14.15
N LYS A 40 9.38 -2.67 13.86
CA LYS A 40 8.65 -3.76 14.51
C LYS A 40 9.41 -5.04 14.23
N ASP A 41 9.74 -5.80 15.26
CA ASP A 41 10.46 -7.06 15.11
C ASP A 41 9.63 -8.12 14.38
N SER A 42 8.31 -7.98 14.38
CA SER A 42 7.43 -8.83 13.61
C SER A 42 6.14 -8.14 13.16
N ILE A 43 5.58 -8.62 12.05
CA ILE A 43 4.27 -8.21 11.54
C ILE A 43 3.42 -9.42 11.18
N THR A 44 2.10 -9.23 11.13
CA THR A 44 1.16 -10.21 10.58
C THR A 44 0.42 -9.61 9.39
N ILE A 45 0.50 -10.29 8.26
CA ILE A 45 -0.25 -9.99 7.04
C ILE A 45 -1.44 -10.94 6.99
N LYS A 46 -2.64 -10.37 6.85
CA LYS A 46 -3.87 -11.14 6.64
C LYS A 46 -4.41 -10.84 5.26
N ALA A 47 -4.63 -11.88 4.47
CA ALA A 47 -5.25 -11.76 3.16
C ALA A 47 -6.38 -12.78 3.01
N ASN A 48 -7.37 -12.44 2.19
CA ASN A 48 -8.47 -13.34 1.86
C ASN A 48 -8.39 -13.75 0.39
N TYR A 49 -8.47 -15.04 0.11
CA TYR A 49 -8.56 -15.56 -1.24
C TYR A 49 -10.02 -15.61 -1.69
N LYS A 50 -10.33 -14.85 -2.75
CA LYS A 50 -11.65 -14.81 -3.37
C LYS A 50 -11.48 -14.57 -4.87
N GLU A 51 -12.36 -15.12 -5.70
CA GLU A 51 -12.41 -14.78 -7.14
C GLU A 51 -11.05 -14.91 -7.88
N GLY A 52 -10.21 -15.89 -7.48
CA GLY A 52 -8.91 -16.15 -8.12
C GLY A 52 -7.75 -15.27 -7.65
N ARG A 53 -7.94 -14.40 -6.64
CA ARG A 53 -6.89 -13.48 -6.15
C ARG A 53 -6.93 -13.30 -4.64
N LEU A 54 -5.83 -12.81 -4.08
CA LEU A 54 -5.78 -12.32 -2.71
C LEU A 54 -6.30 -10.90 -2.62
N TYR A 55 -6.95 -10.60 -1.50
CA TYR A 55 -7.39 -9.27 -1.12
C TYR A 55 -6.76 -8.87 0.22
N PRO A 56 -5.88 -7.84 0.25
CA PRO A 56 -5.37 -7.11 -0.91
C PRO A 56 -4.41 -7.96 -1.77
N MET A 57 -4.36 -7.69 -3.08
CA MET A 57 -3.48 -8.40 -4.02
C MET A 57 -2.01 -8.02 -3.79
N ILE A 58 -1.73 -6.75 -3.47
CA ILE A 58 -0.39 -6.24 -3.18
C ILE A 58 -0.33 -5.93 -1.69
N ASN A 59 0.64 -6.53 -1.00
CA ASN A 59 0.90 -6.34 0.43
C ASN A 59 2.24 -5.63 0.60
N ILE A 60 2.20 -4.30 0.76
CA ILE A 60 3.38 -3.48 1.08
C ILE A 60 3.58 -3.46 2.59
N ILE A 61 4.75 -3.89 3.04
CA ILE A 61 5.11 -4.03 4.45
C ILE A 61 6.42 -3.32 4.76
N GLU A 62 6.59 -2.89 6.01
CA GLU A 62 7.89 -2.40 6.46
C GLU A 62 8.88 -3.55 6.62
N ASP A 63 10.14 -3.28 6.31
CA ASP A 63 11.27 -4.17 6.53
C ASP A 63 11.35 -4.57 8.01
N THR A 64 11.24 -5.87 8.26
CA THR A 64 11.06 -6.46 9.58
C THR A 64 11.77 -7.81 9.67
N LYS A 65 12.11 -8.21 10.90
CA LYS A 65 12.79 -9.49 11.12
C LYS A 65 11.88 -10.69 10.89
N SER A 66 10.57 -10.54 11.08
CA SER A 66 9.64 -11.67 11.00
C SER A 66 8.28 -11.27 10.43
N ILE A 67 7.78 -12.08 9.50
CA ILE A 67 6.48 -11.86 8.86
C ILE A 67 5.65 -13.13 9.06
N THR A 68 4.46 -12.97 9.61
CA THR A 68 3.46 -14.04 9.60
C THR A 68 2.44 -13.76 8.50
N LEU A 69 2.39 -14.61 7.48
CA LEU A 69 1.34 -14.58 6.46
C LEU A 69 0.21 -15.52 6.89
N GLN A 70 -1.01 -15.01 6.91
CA GLN A 70 -2.22 -15.80 7.14
C GLN A 70 -3.21 -15.57 5.99
N ILE A 71 -3.58 -16.64 5.30
CA ILE A 71 -4.50 -16.58 4.16
C ILE A 71 -5.79 -17.33 4.46
N ASP A 72 -6.90 -16.61 4.46
CA ASP A 72 -8.24 -17.18 4.60
C ASP A 72 -8.84 -17.48 3.23
N GLY A 73 -9.83 -18.38 3.15
CA GLY A 73 -10.55 -18.70 1.90
C GLY A 73 -9.86 -19.70 0.97
N VAL A 74 -8.70 -20.25 1.37
CA VAL A 74 -7.97 -21.29 0.62
C VAL A 74 -8.32 -22.69 1.14
N GLU A 75 -8.50 -23.64 0.22
CA GLU A 75 -8.72 -25.05 0.55
C GLU A 75 -7.46 -25.68 1.15
N LYS A 76 -7.61 -26.61 2.10
CA LYS A 76 -6.48 -27.18 2.85
C LYS A 76 -5.45 -27.89 1.97
N GLU A 77 -5.89 -28.50 0.88
CA GLU A 77 -5.04 -29.28 -0.04
C GLU A 77 -4.35 -28.41 -1.10
N SER A 78 -4.55 -27.08 -1.06
CA SER A 78 -3.99 -26.20 -2.09
C SER A 78 -2.48 -26.03 -1.89
N ASP A 79 -1.75 -26.05 -3.01
CA ASP A 79 -0.31 -25.81 -3.03
C ASP A 79 -0.05 -24.29 -2.98
N LEU A 80 0.23 -23.77 -1.78
CA LEU A 80 0.49 -22.35 -1.56
C LEU A 80 1.99 -22.12 -1.39
N LYS A 81 2.56 -21.26 -2.23
CA LYS A 81 3.99 -20.96 -2.27
C LYS A 81 4.26 -19.47 -2.29
N ILE A 82 5.41 -19.07 -1.76
CA ILE A 82 5.98 -17.73 -1.97
C ILE A 82 7.21 -17.91 -2.84
N ILE A 83 7.33 -17.13 -3.91
CA ILE A 83 8.43 -17.20 -4.86
C ILE A 83 9.23 -15.89 -4.86
N ASN A 84 10.55 -16.01 -4.79
CA ASN A 84 11.46 -14.93 -5.17
C ASN A 84 11.63 -14.98 -6.70
N PRO A 85 11.14 -13.98 -7.45
CA PRO A 85 11.25 -14.01 -8.92
C PRO A 85 12.69 -13.84 -9.42
N GLU A 86 13.60 -13.31 -8.61
CA GLU A 86 15.00 -13.11 -9.01
C GLU A 86 15.82 -14.40 -8.89
N SER A 87 15.61 -15.18 -7.82
CA SER A 87 16.34 -16.42 -7.55
C SER A 87 15.60 -17.70 -7.96
N ASN A 88 14.29 -17.60 -8.26
CA ASN A 88 13.36 -18.73 -8.41
C ASN A 88 13.24 -19.61 -7.15
N GLU A 89 13.71 -19.14 -5.99
CA GLU A 89 13.54 -19.86 -4.73
C GLU A 89 12.07 -19.80 -4.30
N THR A 90 11.53 -20.95 -3.92
CA THR A 90 10.15 -21.09 -3.46
C THR A 90 10.10 -21.52 -1.99
N ILE A 91 9.12 -21.00 -1.27
CA ILE A 91 8.85 -21.30 0.13
C ILE A 91 7.43 -21.84 0.22
N ASP A 92 7.28 -23.08 0.67
CA ASP A 92 5.96 -23.69 0.86
C ASP A 92 5.26 -23.12 2.10
N VAL A 93 3.98 -22.77 1.95
CA VAL A 93 3.14 -22.21 3.02
C VAL A 93 2.18 -23.28 3.51
N ASN A 94 2.57 -23.97 4.57
CA ASN A 94 1.75 -25.01 5.19
C ASN A 94 0.60 -24.42 6.02
N ASP A 95 -0.51 -25.16 6.12
CA ASP A 95 -1.67 -24.83 6.96
C ASP A 95 -2.26 -23.42 6.75
N ARG A 96 -1.99 -22.80 5.58
CA ARG A 96 -2.38 -21.42 5.23
C ARG A 96 -1.80 -20.35 6.16
N LYS A 97 -0.78 -20.71 6.94
CA LYS A 97 -0.07 -19.83 7.84
C LYS A 97 1.41 -20.19 7.89
N ILE A 98 2.25 -19.20 7.60
CA ILE A 98 3.69 -19.35 7.78
C ILE A 98 4.27 -18.13 8.48
N THR A 99 5.32 -18.36 9.27
CA THR A 99 6.16 -17.31 9.82
C THR A 99 7.52 -17.37 9.13
N LEU A 100 7.88 -16.30 8.43
CA LEU A 100 9.12 -16.13 7.69
C LEU A 100 10.06 -15.24 8.49
N ASN A 101 11.25 -15.73 8.80
CA ASN A 101 12.23 -14.98 9.60
C ASN A 101 13.38 -14.51 8.73
N ASN A 102 13.49 -13.21 8.48
CA ASN A 102 14.51 -12.55 7.64
C ASN A 102 14.57 -13.08 6.20
N ILE A 103 13.49 -13.65 5.66
CA ILE A 103 13.49 -14.24 4.31
C ILE A 103 13.04 -13.25 3.24
N ILE A 104 12.10 -12.35 3.58
CA ILE A 104 11.61 -11.35 2.64
C ILE A 104 12.61 -10.19 2.62
N LEU A 105 13.40 -10.13 1.56
CA LEU A 105 14.34 -9.04 1.34
C LEU A 105 13.61 -7.77 0.90
N LYS A 106 14.17 -6.63 1.30
CA LYS A 106 13.65 -5.32 0.90
C LYS A 106 13.71 -5.13 -0.61
N ASP A 107 12.73 -4.41 -1.14
CA ASP A 107 12.63 -3.96 -2.54
C ASP A 107 12.45 -5.07 -3.59
N ILE A 108 12.21 -6.32 -3.16
CA ILE A 108 11.85 -7.44 -4.04
C ILE A 108 10.33 -7.68 -4.02
N ASN A 109 9.74 -7.88 -5.19
CA ASN A 109 8.33 -8.22 -5.38
C ASN A 109 8.13 -9.75 -5.29
N TYR A 110 8.01 -10.29 -4.08
CA TYR A 110 7.76 -11.71 -3.90
C TYR A 110 6.35 -12.07 -4.37
N GLY A 111 6.23 -13.09 -5.22
CA GLY A 111 4.95 -13.62 -5.66
C GLY A 111 4.36 -14.60 -4.65
N ILE A 112 3.05 -14.56 -4.45
CA ILE A 112 2.30 -15.62 -3.75
C ILE A 112 1.59 -16.43 -4.83
N LEU A 113 1.93 -17.71 -4.93
CA LEU A 113 1.38 -18.65 -5.88
C LEU A 113 0.40 -19.61 -5.19
N LEU A 114 -0.75 -19.85 -5.80
CA LEU A 114 -1.70 -20.88 -5.40
C LEU A 114 -1.87 -21.85 -6.57
N ASN A 115 -1.51 -23.11 -6.39
CA ASN A 115 -1.51 -24.13 -7.46
C ASN A 115 -0.74 -23.67 -8.72
N ASN A 116 0.36 -22.93 -8.53
CA ASN A 116 1.17 -22.26 -9.55
C ASN A 116 0.56 -21.00 -10.21
N ASP A 117 -0.64 -20.59 -9.84
CA ASP A 117 -1.22 -19.33 -10.29
C ASP A 117 -0.81 -18.18 -9.37
N LEU A 118 -0.37 -17.05 -9.94
CA LEU A 118 -0.07 -15.85 -9.16
C LEU A 118 -1.35 -15.22 -8.60
N VAL A 119 -1.49 -15.23 -7.28
CA VAL A 119 -2.67 -14.71 -6.59
C VAL A 119 -2.41 -13.45 -5.77
N GLY A 120 -1.16 -13.12 -5.46
CA GLY A 120 -0.80 -11.90 -4.76
C GLY A 120 0.70 -11.62 -4.71
N ILE A 121 1.07 -10.49 -4.13
CA ILE A 121 2.45 -10.00 -4.00
C ILE A 121 2.69 -9.51 -2.58
N ILE A 122 3.92 -9.72 -2.10
CA ILE A 122 4.47 -9.09 -0.89
C ILE A 122 5.72 -8.31 -1.29
N ARG A 123 5.80 -7.05 -0.87
CA ARG A 123 7.01 -6.23 -0.99
C ARG A 123 7.36 -5.60 0.34
N ALA A 124 8.58 -5.82 0.80
CA ALA A 124 9.13 -5.14 1.96
C ALA A 124 9.82 -3.83 1.56
N VAL A 125 9.60 -2.78 2.34
CA VAL A 125 10.12 -1.42 2.10
C VAL A 125 10.69 -0.83 3.38
N GLU A 126 11.63 0.12 3.27
CA GLU A 126 12.35 0.65 4.44
C GLU A 126 11.42 1.33 5.47
N ASN A 127 10.58 2.24 4.99
CA ASN A 127 9.58 2.96 5.78
C ASN A 127 8.33 3.12 4.93
N LYS A 128 7.21 2.60 5.40
CA LYS A 128 5.96 2.63 4.66
C LYS A 128 5.35 4.04 4.63
N GLU A 129 5.61 4.86 5.65
CA GLU A 129 5.10 6.23 5.73
C GLU A 129 5.72 7.17 4.69
N ASP A 130 6.91 6.83 4.18
CA ASP A 130 7.66 7.65 3.21
C ASP A 130 7.37 7.27 1.75
N ILE A 131 6.45 6.33 1.52
CA ILE A 131 6.21 5.73 0.21
C ILE A 131 4.85 6.15 -0.33
N ASP A 132 4.84 6.51 -1.62
CA ASP A 132 3.62 6.61 -2.40
C ASP A 132 3.13 5.19 -2.74
N GLU A 133 2.23 4.66 -1.92
CA GLU A 133 1.68 3.31 -2.09
C GLU A 133 0.94 3.13 -3.42
N GLU A 134 0.34 4.20 -3.97
CA GLU A 134 -0.37 4.14 -5.25
C GLU A 134 0.61 3.98 -6.40
N ALA A 135 1.62 4.85 -6.46
CA ALA A 135 2.67 4.77 -7.48
C ALA A 135 3.44 3.44 -7.43
N LEU A 136 3.77 2.96 -6.22
CA LEU A 136 4.44 1.68 -6.03
C LEU A 136 3.55 0.49 -6.45
N SER A 137 2.26 0.56 -6.14
CA SER A 137 1.32 -0.47 -6.59
C SER A 137 1.19 -0.48 -8.11
N GLU A 138 1.17 0.68 -8.75
CA GLU A 138 1.15 0.80 -10.22
C GLU A 138 2.40 0.22 -10.86
N GLU A 139 3.60 0.53 -10.35
CA GLU A 139 4.88 -0.07 -10.78
C GLU A 139 4.79 -1.61 -10.74
N ILE A 140 4.31 -2.15 -9.62
CA ILE A 140 4.16 -3.59 -9.43
C ILE A 140 3.16 -4.17 -10.44
N TYR A 141 2.01 -3.52 -10.64
CA TYR A 141 1.02 -3.96 -11.61
C TYR A 141 1.53 -3.92 -13.05
N GLU A 142 2.30 -2.89 -13.42
CA GLU A 142 2.94 -2.81 -14.74
C GLU A 142 3.95 -3.94 -14.94
N GLY A 143 4.78 -4.22 -13.94
CA GLY A 143 5.70 -5.35 -13.96
C GLY A 143 4.97 -6.69 -14.17
N LEU A 144 3.80 -6.87 -13.54
CA LEU A 144 2.98 -8.05 -13.71
C LEU A 144 2.39 -8.21 -15.11
N LYS A 145 1.98 -7.11 -15.76
CA LYS A 145 1.45 -7.16 -17.14
C LYS A 145 2.49 -7.65 -18.14
N CYS A 146 3.78 -7.47 -17.85
CA CYS A 146 4.87 -7.95 -18.71
C CYS A 146 5.21 -9.43 -18.47
N ALA A 147 4.78 -10.00 -17.34
CA ALA A 147 5.06 -11.39 -16.96
C ALA A 147 3.90 -12.36 -17.26
N LEU A 148 2.67 -11.84 -17.42
CA LEU A 148 1.46 -12.56 -17.82
C LEU A 148 1.24 -12.51 -19.33
#